data_AF-A0A8J2PCP1-F1
#
_entry.id   AF-A0A8J2PCP1-F1
#
_cell.length_a   1.000
_cell.length_b   1.000
_cell.length_c   1.000
_cell.angle_alpha   90.00
_cell.angle_beta   90.00
_cell.angle_gamma   90.00
#
_symmetry.space_group_name_H-M   'P 1'
#
loop_
_entity.id
_entity.type
_entity.pdbx_description
1 polymer ?
#
loop_
_entity_poly.entity_id
_entity_poly.type
_entity_poly.pdbx_seq_one_letter_code
_entity_poly.pdbx_strand_id
1 'polypeptide(L)'
;SAVIVITSFNVHVYRNIIQNPDSKYEIGSHMEDQSFELNCTYNWLGHSEERDIYYRVFDRKDRFNLAKIVYIPFLLNPTDPNTEIAMTMPLFVPKFSNSDLTVGGEVTGRETLTAGEYKVIRDISVRPGGHLQISFGATLKFLPSVGIMVGGKFLAEGFAHSEGSSVKFTLFDTGRLNATDAPVRLVGGRSRKEGRLQIRVGNTWGSVCNYGFDIQDAAVACRQMGLVLHPHNWLLESFETPQASPSEQILMR
;
A
#
# COMPACT_ATOMS: atom_id res chain seq x y z
N SER A 1 -0.27 4.30 -10.55
CA SER A 1 -0.51 3.10 -11.36
C SER A 1 0.78 2.40 -11.66
N ALA A 2 0.71 1.08 -11.84
CA ALA A 2 1.75 0.29 -12.49
C ALA A 2 1.39 0.09 -13.98
N VAL A 3 2.37 -0.19 -14.83
CA VAL A 3 2.11 -0.44 -16.27
C VAL A 3 1.41 -1.78 -16.47
N ILE A 4 1.84 -2.81 -15.74
CA ILE A 4 1.22 -4.13 -15.74
C ILE A 4 0.74 -4.43 -14.33
N VAL A 5 -0.52 -4.83 -14.16
CA VAL A 5 -1.07 -5.29 -12.87
C VAL A 5 -1.49 -6.75 -13.00
N ILE A 6 -0.87 -7.62 -12.21
CA ILE A 6 -1.08 -9.07 -12.25
C ILE A 6 -2.04 -9.47 -11.14
N THR A 7 -3.18 -10.05 -11.52
CA THR A 7 -4.26 -10.45 -10.60
C THR A 7 -4.40 -11.97 -10.45
N SER A 8 -3.61 -12.76 -11.20
CA SER A 8 -3.72 -14.22 -11.24
C SER A 8 -2.36 -14.90 -11.27
N PHE A 9 -2.25 -16.08 -10.66
CA PHE A 9 -1.02 -16.86 -10.55
C PHE A 9 -0.56 -17.50 -11.86
N ASN A 10 -1.45 -17.61 -12.86
CA ASN A 10 -1.15 -18.19 -14.17
C ASN A 10 -0.57 -17.19 -15.17
N VAL A 11 -0.21 -15.98 -14.72
CA VAL A 11 0.35 -14.93 -15.57
C VAL A 11 1.86 -15.02 -15.57
N HIS A 12 2.43 -15.16 -16.76
CA HIS A 12 3.87 -15.21 -16.99
C HIS A 12 4.28 -14.00 -17.83
N VAL A 13 4.98 -13.05 -17.24
CA VAL A 13 5.56 -11.92 -17.97
C VAL A 13 7.02 -12.26 -18.24
N TYR A 14 7.37 -12.54 -19.49
CA TYR A 14 8.68 -13.10 -19.85
C TYR A 14 9.19 -12.52 -21.18
N ARG A 15 10.46 -12.09 -21.21
CA ARG A 15 11.14 -11.54 -22.40
C ARG A 15 10.41 -10.36 -23.05
N ASN A 16 10.21 -9.30 -22.27
CA ASN A 16 9.62 -8.05 -22.74
C ASN A 16 10.52 -6.84 -22.44
N ILE A 17 10.31 -5.75 -23.19
CA ILE A 17 10.86 -4.44 -22.90
C ILE A 17 9.77 -3.59 -22.23
N ILE A 18 9.86 -3.43 -20.91
CA ILE A 18 8.89 -2.69 -20.10
C ILE A 18 9.57 -1.44 -19.58
N GLN A 19 9.18 -0.29 -20.14
CA GLN A 19 9.66 1.00 -19.68
C GLN A 19 8.56 2.04 -19.84
N ASN A 20 8.20 2.69 -18.75
CA ASN A 20 7.32 3.85 -18.77
C ASN A 20 7.82 4.89 -17.76
N PRO A 21 8.57 5.91 -18.21
CA PRO A 21 9.18 6.90 -17.33
C PRO A 21 8.15 7.70 -16.52
N ASP A 22 6.94 7.90 -17.07
CA ASP A 22 5.86 8.64 -16.41
C ASP A 22 5.13 7.79 -15.36
N SER A 23 5.30 6.46 -15.41
CA SER A 23 4.73 5.57 -14.41
C SER A 23 5.62 5.48 -13.18
N LYS A 24 4.98 5.48 -12.01
CA LYS A 24 5.66 5.24 -10.73
C LYS A 24 6.16 3.79 -10.62
N TYR A 25 5.41 2.84 -11.18
CA TYR A 25 5.72 1.42 -11.11
C TYR A 25 5.64 0.79 -12.51
N GLU A 26 6.50 -0.17 -12.81
CA GLU A 26 6.45 -0.94 -14.06
C GLU A 26 5.51 -2.14 -13.92
N ILE A 27 5.66 -2.92 -12.86
CA ILE A 27 4.85 -4.11 -12.61
C ILE A 27 4.27 -4.03 -11.20
N GLY A 28 2.99 -4.37 -11.08
CA GLY A 28 2.26 -4.46 -9.82
C GLY A 28 1.57 -5.80 -9.63
N SER A 29 1.47 -6.25 -8.39
CA SER A 29 0.63 -7.37 -7.99
C SER A 29 -0.71 -6.84 -7.46
N HIS A 30 -1.80 -7.55 -7.74
CA HIS A 30 -3.11 -7.34 -7.15
C HIS A 30 -3.78 -8.69 -6.86
N MET A 31 -3.01 -9.56 -6.21
CA MET A 31 -3.46 -10.89 -5.79
C MET A 31 -3.41 -10.95 -4.26
N GLU A 32 -4.55 -11.30 -3.64
CA GLU A 32 -4.70 -11.33 -2.17
C GLU A 32 -4.00 -12.53 -1.51
N ASP A 33 -3.71 -13.58 -2.27
CA ASP A 33 -2.99 -14.76 -1.78
C ASP A 33 -1.46 -14.54 -1.83
N GLN A 34 -0.90 -14.22 -0.66
CA GLN A 34 0.52 -13.92 -0.45
C GLN A 34 1.45 -15.14 -0.56
N SER A 35 0.88 -16.34 -0.67
CA SER A 35 1.62 -17.61 -0.74
C SER A 35 2.28 -17.80 -2.10
N PHE A 36 1.73 -17.15 -3.13
CA PHE A 36 2.23 -17.24 -4.49
C PHE A 36 3.36 -16.24 -4.78
N GLU A 37 4.26 -16.67 -5.64
CA GLU A 37 5.28 -15.83 -6.25
C GLU A 37 4.97 -15.70 -7.74
N LEU A 38 4.79 -14.47 -8.21
CA LEU A 38 4.49 -14.16 -9.60
C LEU A 38 5.78 -14.10 -10.40
N ASN A 39 5.91 -14.95 -11.41
CA ASN A 39 7.11 -15.02 -12.23
C ASN A 39 7.07 -13.93 -13.32
N CYS A 40 7.92 -12.93 -13.14
CA CYS A 40 8.15 -11.81 -14.06
C CYS A 40 9.63 -11.73 -14.48
N THR A 41 10.27 -12.88 -14.67
CA THR A 41 11.69 -12.96 -15.02
C THR A 41 11.96 -12.67 -16.50
N TYR A 42 13.20 -12.35 -16.82
CA TYR A 42 13.72 -12.00 -18.14
C TYR A 42 12.98 -10.84 -18.80
N ASN A 43 12.66 -9.78 -18.07
CA ASN A 43 12.16 -8.54 -18.68
C ASN A 43 13.17 -7.41 -18.49
N TRP A 44 13.23 -6.47 -19.43
CA TRP A 44 13.83 -5.16 -19.18
C TRP A 44 12.79 -4.31 -18.43
N LEU A 45 13.18 -3.71 -17.31
CA LEU A 45 12.28 -2.96 -16.40
C LEU A 45 12.67 -1.47 -16.32
N GLY A 46 13.13 -0.91 -17.44
CA GLY A 46 13.50 0.49 -17.59
C GLY A 46 14.90 0.87 -17.10
N HIS A 47 15.54 0.03 -16.27
CA HIS A 47 16.83 0.31 -15.64
C HIS A 47 17.77 -0.89 -15.74
N SER A 48 19.08 -0.63 -15.74
CA SER A 48 20.13 -1.66 -15.65
C SER A 48 20.53 -2.00 -14.22
N GLU A 49 20.15 -1.17 -13.24
CA GLU A 49 20.45 -1.36 -11.82
C GLU A 49 19.26 -1.99 -11.08
N GLU A 50 19.52 -3.05 -10.30
CA GLU A 50 18.48 -3.74 -9.52
C GLU A 50 17.79 -2.79 -8.50
N ARG A 51 18.53 -1.86 -7.90
CA ARG A 51 17.99 -0.91 -6.92
C ARG A 51 16.82 -0.11 -7.49
N ASP A 52 16.99 0.43 -8.71
CA ASP A 52 15.96 1.26 -9.33
C ASP A 52 14.74 0.42 -9.71
N ILE A 53 14.97 -0.79 -10.23
CA ILE A 53 13.92 -1.76 -10.52
C ILE A 53 13.14 -2.11 -9.25
N TYR A 54 13.83 -2.37 -8.14
CA TYR A 54 13.22 -2.72 -6.86
C TYR A 54 12.18 -1.69 -6.40
N TYR A 55 12.46 -0.39 -6.57
CA TYR A 55 11.50 0.66 -6.20
C TYR A 55 10.36 0.86 -7.21
N ARG A 56 10.51 0.37 -8.45
CA ARG A 56 9.52 0.43 -9.52
C ARG A 56 8.64 -0.83 -9.62
N VAL A 57 8.91 -1.88 -8.87
CA VAL A 57 7.98 -3.01 -8.70
C VAL A 57 7.02 -2.69 -7.56
N PHE A 58 5.72 -2.99 -7.69
CA PHE A 58 4.71 -2.80 -6.64
C PHE A 58 4.15 -4.15 -6.19
N ASP A 59 4.65 -4.68 -5.08
CA ASP A 59 4.32 -6.05 -4.67
C ASP A 59 4.16 -6.17 -3.15
N ARG A 60 4.30 -7.39 -2.63
CA ARG A 60 4.23 -7.70 -1.19
C ARG A 60 5.09 -6.78 -0.31
N LYS A 61 6.20 -6.23 -0.83
CA LYS A 61 7.05 -5.31 -0.06
C LYS A 61 6.42 -3.93 0.16
N ASP A 62 5.47 -3.54 -0.69
CA ASP A 62 4.79 -2.25 -0.59
C ASP A 62 3.47 -2.37 0.17
N ARG A 63 2.81 -3.51 -0.01
CA ARG A 63 1.51 -3.83 0.58
C ARG A 63 1.48 -5.27 1.06
N PHE A 64 1.14 -5.45 2.33
CA PHE A 64 1.21 -6.77 2.96
C PHE A 64 0.33 -7.81 2.25
N ASN A 65 -0.81 -7.40 1.68
CA ASN A 65 -1.80 -8.30 1.09
C ASN A 65 -1.50 -8.69 -0.36
N LEU A 66 -0.35 -8.32 -0.93
CA LEU A 66 -0.02 -8.64 -2.32
C LEU A 66 0.87 -9.88 -2.43
N ALA A 67 0.78 -10.58 -3.56
CA ALA A 67 1.77 -11.59 -3.95
C ALA A 67 3.14 -10.95 -4.26
N LYS A 68 4.22 -11.69 -4.00
CA LYS A 68 5.60 -11.26 -4.32
C LYS A 68 5.84 -11.37 -5.82
N ILE A 69 6.52 -10.40 -6.42
CA ILE A 69 6.93 -10.46 -7.82
C ILE A 69 8.40 -10.89 -7.89
N VAL A 70 8.66 -11.98 -8.60
CA VAL A 70 10.02 -12.47 -8.87
C VAL A 70 10.43 -11.94 -10.24
N TYR A 71 11.33 -10.96 -10.25
CA TYR A 71 11.79 -10.30 -11.47
C TYR A 71 13.26 -10.60 -11.81
N ILE A 72 14.00 -11.31 -10.95
CA ILE A 72 15.38 -11.74 -11.21
C ILE A 72 15.33 -13.20 -11.70
N PRO A 73 15.95 -13.54 -12.85
CA PRO A 73 16.82 -12.69 -13.67
C PRO A 73 16.08 -11.58 -14.44
N PHE A 74 16.69 -10.43 -14.70
CA PHE A 74 16.13 -9.36 -15.57
C PHE A 74 17.09 -9.01 -16.71
N LEU A 75 16.57 -8.54 -17.85
CA LEU A 75 17.39 -8.20 -19.03
C LEU A 75 18.15 -6.90 -18.82
N LEU A 76 19.35 -6.80 -19.38
CA LEU A 76 20.17 -5.58 -19.37
C LEU A 76 20.17 -4.83 -20.72
N ASN A 77 19.48 -5.37 -21.74
CA ASN A 77 19.32 -4.72 -23.03
C ASN A 77 17.92 -4.07 -23.14
N PRO A 78 17.83 -2.76 -23.40
CA PRO A 78 16.55 -2.04 -23.54
C PRO A 78 15.86 -2.26 -24.90
N THR A 79 16.47 -2.96 -25.85
CA THR A 79 15.98 -3.05 -27.24
C THR A 79 15.77 -4.48 -27.74
N ASP A 80 16.56 -5.43 -27.25
CA ASP A 80 16.47 -6.83 -27.67
C ASP A 80 15.91 -7.71 -26.54
N PRO A 81 14.62 -8.08 -26.58
CA PRO A 81 14.02 -8.99 -25.61
C PRO A 81 14.57 -10.42 -25.70
N ASN A 82 15.26 -10.77 -26.79
CA ASN A 82 15.84 -12.09 -26.97
C ASN A 82 17.28 -12.22 -26.47
N THR A 83 17.86 -11.11 -25.99
CA THR A 83 19.23 -11.10 -25.49
C THR A 83 19.45 -12.11 -24.36
N GLU A 84 20.67 -12.65 -24.29
CA GLU A 84 21.11 -13.47 -23.16
C GLU A 84 21.73 -12.61 -22.05
N ILE A 85 21.94 -11.31 -22.31
CA ILE A 85 22.54 -10.39 -21.35
C ILE A 85 21.50 -10.06 -20.28
N ALA A 86 21.61 -10.75 -19.15
CA ALA A 86 20.71 -10.61 -18.01
C ALA A 86 21.49 -10.55 -16.69
N MET A 87 20.95 -9.81 -15.73
CA MET A 87 21.38 -9.89 -14.34
C MET A 87 20.73 -11.12 -13.72
N THR A 88 21.53 -12.10 -13.31
CA THR A 88 21.04 -13.41 -12.82
C THR A 88 21.12 -13.57 -11.30
N MET A 89 21.79 -12.66 -10.60
CA MET A 89 21.96 -12.70 -9.15
C MET A 89 21.52 -11.38 -8.52
N PRO A 90 20.90 -11.41 -7.33
CA PRO A 90 20.61 -10.21 -6.58
C PRO A 90 21.90 -9.59 -6.03
N LEU A 91 22.12 -8.31 -6.35
CA LEU A 91 23.20 -7.46 -5.88
C LEU A 91 22.71 -6.40 -4.86
N PHE A 92 21.40 -6.19 -4.78
CA PHE A 92 20.78 -5.21 -3.88
C PHE A 92 20.09 -5.88 -2.70
N VAL A 93 20.52 -5.52 -1.49
CA VAL A 93 19.85 -5.96 -0.25
C VAL A 93 19.02 -4.79 0.29
N PRO A 94 17.68 -4.83 0.18
CA PRO A 94 16.83 -3.79 0.74
C PRO A 94 16.93 -3.81 2.26
N LYS A 95 17.11 -2.62 2.86
CA LYS A 95 17.13 -2.47 4.30
C LYS A 95 15.73 -2.14 4.81
N PHE A 96 15.35 -2.75 5.93
CA PHE A 96 14.10 -2.44 6.63
C PHE A 96 14.10 -1.01 7.18
N SER A 97 15.23 -0.58 7.72
CA SER A 97 15.47 0.76 8.25
C SER A 97 16.60 1.45 7.50
N ASN A 98 16.30 2.63 6.95
CA ASN A 98 17.25 3.44 6.20
C ASN A 98 17.95 4.47 7.12
N SER A 99 19.06 5.02 6.64
CA SER A 99 19.83 6.05 7.37
C SER A 99 19.07 7.36 7.61
N ASP A 100 18.00 7.61 6.84
CA ASP A 100 17.12 8.76 6.95
C ASP A 100 15.94 8.52 7.92
N LEU A 101 15.98 7.44 8.71
CA LEU A 101 14.91 7.02 9.62
C LEU A 101 13.59 6.68 8.91
N THR A 102 13.61 6.42 7.60
CA THR A 102 12.47 5.81 6.92
C THR A 102 12.47 4.30 7.12
N VAL A 103 11.29 3.74 7.40
CA VAL A 103 11.12 2.30 7.63
C VAL A 103 9.95 1.75 6.82
N GLY A 104 10.00 0.45 6.53
CA GLY A 104 8.93 -0.27 5.81
C GLY A 104 9.46 -1.41 4.96
N GLY A 105 8.56 -2.32 4.57
CA GLY A 105 8.90 -3.54 3.84
C GLY A 105 8.88 -4.79 4.72
N GLU A 106 9.56 -5.84 4.25
CA GLU A 106 9.55 -7.15 4.90
C GLU A 106 10.62 -7.28 5.99
N VAL A 107 10.24 -7.85 7.12
CA VAL A 107 11.15 -8.28 8.19
C VAL A 107 11.18 -9.80 8.20
N THR A 108 12.24 -10.37 7.64
CA THR A 108 12.49 -11.83 7.60
C THR A 108 13.52 -12.28 8.63
N GLY A 109 14.41 -11.38 9.06
CA GLY A 109 15.42 -11.59 10.09
C GLY A 109 15.07 -10.90 11.41
N ARG A 110 16.11 -10.50 12.17
CA ARG A 110 15.96 -9.70 13.39
C ARG A 110 16.24 -8.23 13.10
N GLU A 111 15.26 -7.39 13.36
CA GLU A 111 15.33 -5.94 13.20
C GLU A 111 14.99 -5.26 14.53
N THR A 112 15.79 -4.27 14.92
CA THR A 112 15.59 -3.50 16.15
C THR A 112 15.56 -2.01 15.85
N LEU A 113 14.44 -1.36 16.15
CA LEU A 113 14.30 0.09 16.11
C LEU A 113 14.67 0.67 17.48
N THR A 114 15.68 1.54 17.51
CA THR A 114 16.14 2.24 18.71
C THR A 114 15.24 3.45 19.00
N ALA A 115 15.54 4.22 20.07
CA ALA A 115 14.86 5.49 20.31
C ALA A 115 15.08 6.45 19.12
N GLY A 116 14.02 7.14 18.70
CA GLY A 116 14.04 8.00 17.52
C GLY A 116 12.66 8.17 16.87
N GLU A 117 12.55 9.12 15.95
CA GLU A 117 11.34 9.30 15.15
C GLU A 117 11.51 8.66 13.76
N TYR A 118 10.70 7.65 13.46
CA TYR A 118 10.72 6.92 12.20
C TYR A 118 9.53 7.28 11.33
N LYS A 119 9.76 7.43 10.03
CA LYS A 119 8.70 7.63 9.05
C LYS A 119 8.39 6.30 8.37
N VAL A 120 7.19 5.76 8.63
CA VAL A 120 6.74 4.51 8.02
C VAL A 120 6.10 4.83 6.67
N ILE A 121 6.85 4.59 5.60
CA ILE A 121 6.47 4.98 4.23
C ILE A 121 5.88 3.82 3.41
N ARG A 122 6.07 2.58 3.87
CA ARG A 122 5.56 1.33 3.27
C ARG A 122 5.07 0.41 4.39
N ASP A 123 4.16 -0.49 4.07
CA ASP A 123 3.64 -1.45 5.07
C ASP A 123 4.80 -2.24 5.67
N ILE A 124 4.77 -2.44 6.99
CA ILE A 124 5.74 -3.28 7.69
C ILE A 124 5.17 -4.69 7.74
N SER A 125 5.83 -5.66 7.12
CA SER A 125 5.39 -7.07 7.11
C SER A 125 6.40 -7.93 7.84
N VAL A 126 6.11 -8.30 9.10
CA VAL A 126 6.94 -9.23 9.87
C VAL A 126 6.56 -10.65 9.45
N ARG A 127 7.42 -11.30 8.67
CA ARG A 127 7.17 -12.64 8.13
C ARG A 127 7.29 -13.72 9.21
N PRO A 128 6.74 -14.93 9.00
CA PRO A 128 7.04 -16.07 9.86
C PRO A 128 8.56 -16.29 9.96
N GLY A 129 9.10 -16.27 11.18
CA GLY A 129 10.55 -16.31 11.45
C GLY A 129 11.23 -14.95 11.60
N GLY A 130 10.56 -13.86 11.21
CA GLY A 130 11.00 -12.49 11.44
C GLY A 130 10.80 -12.05 12.90
N HIS A 131 11.68 -11.17 13.37
CA HIS A 131 11.68 -10.62 14.72
C HIS A 131 11.84 -9.11 14.66
N LEU A 132 10.75 -8.37 14.90
CA LEU A 132 10.80 -6.91 14.99
C LEU A 132 10.73 -6.47 16.46
N GLN A 133 11.75 -5.78 16.93
CA GLN A 133 11.81 -5.18 18.25
C GLN A 133 11.79 -3.65 18.15
N ILE A 134 10.93 -3.00 18.93
CA ILE A 134 10.84 -1.55 19.03
C ILE A 134 11.18 -1.17 20.47
N SER A 135 12.32 -0.50 20.62
CA SER A 135 12.81 -0.01 21.90
C SER A 135 12.01 1.20 22.37
N PHE A 136 11.99 1.41 23.68
CA PHE A 136 11.40 2.59 24.31
C PHE A 136 11.94 3.89 23.70
N GLY A 137 11.09 4.92 23.62
CA GLY A 137 11.43 6.20 23.02
C GLY A 137 11.40 6.23 21.49
N ALA A 138 11.03 5.12 20.84
CA ALA A 138 10.73 5.12 19.41
C ALA A 138 9.34 5.69 19.12
N THR A 139 9.24 6.55 18.11
CA THR A 139 7.97 7.07 17.57
C THR A 139 7.87 6.71 16.10
N LEU A 140 6.91 5.86 15.74
CA LEU A 140 6.63 5.49 14.35
C LEU A 140 5.50 6.37 13.82
N LYS A 141 5.80 7.16 12.78
CA LYS A 141 4.87 8.05 12.08
C LYS A 141 4.44 7.42 10.75
N PHE A 142 3.23 6.88 10.69
CA PHE A 142 2.70 6.17 9.53
C PHE A 142 2.14 7.12 8.51
N LEU A 143 2.56 6.99 7.25
CA LEU A 143 1.80 7.61 6.16
C LEU A 143 0.34 7.10 6.19
N PRO A 144 -0.63 7.92 5.75
CA PRO A 144 -2.01 7.48 5.69
C PRO A 144 -2.12 6.14 4.97
N SER A 145 -2.85 5.21 5.58
CA SER A 145 -3.06 3.87 5.03
C SER A 145 -1.80 3.00 4.92
N VAL A 146 -0.76 3.28 5.70
CA VAL A 146 0.35 2.37 5.93
C VAL A 146 0.16 1.68 7.28
N GLY A 147 0.40 0.37 7.34
CA GLY A 147 0.17 -0.45 8.54
C GLY A 147 1.33 -1.38 8.89
N ILE A 148 1.11 -2.16 9.96
CA ILE A 148 1.98 -3.27 10.34
C ILE A 148 1.18 -4.56 10.26
N MET A 149 1.71 -5.56 9.57
CA MET A 149 1.26 -6.95 9.62
C MET A 149 2.32 -7.78 10.35
N VAL A 150 1.88 -8.58 11.33
CA VAL A 150 2.78 -9.42 12.12
C VAL A 150 2.38 -10.89 11.98
N GLY A 151 3.18 -11.65 11.24
CA GLY A 151 3.16 -13.12 11.19
C GLY A 151 4.33 -13.79 11.92
N GLY A 152 5.30 -13.00 12.41
CA GLY A 152 6.45 -13.45 13.20
C GLY A 152 6.40 -12.97 14.65
N LYS A 153 7.56 -12.64 15.23
CA LYS A 153 7.65 -12.04 16.57
C LYS A 153 7.69 -10.52 16.48
N PHE A 154 6.84 -9.87 17.25
CA PHE A 154 6.80 -8.41 17.40
C PHE A 154 6.90 -8.06 18.87
N LEU A 155 7.89 -7.26 19.24
CA LEU A 155 8.13 -6.82 20.61
C LEU A 155 8.16 -5.29 20.63
N ALA A 156 7.26 -4.66 21.38
CA ALA A 156 7.25 -3.22 21.61
C ALA A 156 7.12 -2.97 23.10
N GLU A 157 8.22 -2.61 23.75
CA GLU A 157 8.28 -2.42 25.20
C GLU A 157 8.48 -0.93 25.51
N GLY A 158 7.50 -0.34 26.19
CA GLY A 158 7.62 0.99 26.77
C GLY A 158 7.82 0.91 28.29
N PHE A 159 8.49 1.90 28.88
CA PHE A 159 8.58 2.03 30.33
C PHE A 159 7.54 3.04 30.84
N ALA A 160 6.86 2.67 31.94
CA ALA A 160 5.72 3.41 32.47
C ALA A 160 6.06 4.68 33.27
N HIS A 161 7.35 4.99 33.51
CA HIS A 161 7.75 5.94 34.58
C HIS A 161 8.57 7.15 34.13
N SER A 162 8.75 7.37 32.82
CA SER A 162 9.45 8.56 32.31
C SER A 162 8.83 9.06 31.00
N GLU A 163 8.58 10.37 30.92
CA GLU A 163 8.25 11.03 29.66
C GLU A 163 9.33 10.73 28.62
N GLY A 164 8.93 10.19 27.46
CA GLY A 164 9.85 9.77 26.41
C GLY A 164 10.25 8.28 26.44
N SER A 165 9.69 7.47 27.34
CA SER A 165 9.97 6.03 27.38
C SER A 165 8.84 5.13 26.87
N SER A 166 7.75 5.72 26.37
CA SER A 166 6.72 4.98 25.65
C SER A 166 7.10 4.79 24.18
N VAL A 167 6.78 3.63 23.60
CA VAL A 167 6.73 3.48 22.13
C VAL A 167 5.45 4.17 21.63
N LYS A 168 5.58 5.07 20.64
CA LYS A 168 4.44 5.82 20.08
C LYS A 168 4.19 5.42 18.63
N PHE A 169 2.93 5.17 18.30
CA PHE A 169 2.46 4.96 16.93
C PHE A 169 1.51 6.10 16.57
N THR A 170 1.85 6.89 15.56
CA THR A 170 1.12 8.10 15.19
C THR A 170 0.99 8.19 13.68
N LEU A 171 0.04 8.97 13.17
CA LEU A 171 0.02 9.30 11.75
C LEU A 171 1.10 10.34 11.46
N PHE A 172 1.77 10.20 10.32
CA PHE A 172 2.59 11.26 9.74
C PHE A 172 1.62 12.37 9.33
N ASP A 173 1.56 13.43 10.12
CA ASP A 173 0.76 14.61 9.81
C ASP A 173 1.28 15.20 8.49
N THR A 174 0.55 14.96 7.41
CA THR A 174 0.85 15.51 6.08
C THR A 174 0.41 16.97 5.98
N GLY A 175 0.08 17.60 7.11
CA GLY A 175 -0.90 18.66 7.16
C GLY A 175 -2.25 18.03 6.85
N ARG A 176 -3.18 18.10 7.81
CA ARG A 176 -4.61 17.88 7.54
C ARG A 176 -4.94 18.33 6.11
N LEU A 177 -5.24 17.39 5.21
CA LEU A 177 -6.44 17.58 4.41
C LEU A 177 -7.50 17.74 5.48
N ASN A 178 -7.86 18.99 5.79
CA ASN A 178 -9.02 19.24 6.61
C ASN A 178 -10.09 18.33 6.01
N ALA A 179 -10.80 17.54 6.82
CA ALA A 179 -11.87 16.67 6.32
C ALA A 179 -12.94 17.44 5.50
N THR A 180 -12.82 18.77 5.44
CA THR A 180 -13.54 19.70 4.57
C THR A 180 -13.06 19.75 3.10
N ASP A 181 -11.89 19.22 2.75
CA ASP A 181 -11.33 19.31 1.38
C ASP A 181 -11.05 17.93 0.74
N ALA A 182 -11.27 16.84 1.48
CA ALA A 182 -11.31 15.51 0.89
C ALA A 182 -12.39 15.51 -0.21
N PRO A 183 -12.11 15.02 -1.44
CA PRO A 183 -13.09 14.97 -2.51
C PRO A 183 -14.17 13.91 -2.27
N VAL A 184 -14.29 13.40 -1.03
CA VAL A 184 -15.20 12.32 -0.63
C VAL A 184 -15.76 12.60 0.75
N ARG A 185 -17.06 12.34 0.93
CA ARG A 185 -17.75 12.47 2.23
C ARG A 185 -18.89 11.46 2.37
N LEU A 186 -19.28 11.18 3.61
CA LEU A 186 -20.49 10.43 3.95
C LEU A 186 -21.59 11.41 4.39
N VAL A 187 -22.79 11.24 3.84
CA VAL A 187 -23.97 12.07 4.19
C VAL A 187 -25.13 11.23 4.70
N GLY A 188 -25.87 11.79 5.66
CA GLY A 188 -27.12 11.24 6.18
C GLY A 188 -26.99 9.97 7.04
N GLY A 189 -25.78 9.55 7.41
CA GLY A 189 -25.60 8.51 8.42
C GLY A 189 -25.83 8.99 9.85
N ARG A 190 -25.99 8.04 10.79
CA ARG A 190 -26.17 8.35 12.23
C ARG A 190 -24.90 8.89 12.89
N SER A 191 -23.75 8.63 12.28
CA SER A 191 -22.44 9.10 12.69
C SER A 191 -21.64 9.64 11.51
N ARG A 192 -20.50 10.30 11.78
CA ARG A 192 -19.56 10.76 10.74
C ARG A 192 -18.83 9.61 10.01
N LYS A 193 -19.07 8.36 10.40
CA LYS A 193 -18.38 7.17 9.88
C LYS A 193 -19.31 6.26 9.08
N GLU A 194 -20.56 6.65 8.89
CA GLU A 194 -21.54 5.92 8.10
C GLU A 194 -22.35 6.90 7.25
N GLY A 195 -22.98 6.40 6.18
CA GLY A 195 -23.89 7.19 5.35
C GLY A 195 -23.71 6.93 3.86
N ARG A 196 -24.43 7.70 3.05
CA ARG A 196 -24.31 7.65 1.59
C ARG A 196 -23.00 8.29 1.15
N LEU A 197 -22.27 7.59 0.29
CA LEU A 197 -21.03 8.07 -0.30
C LEU A 197 -21.31 9.18 -1.33
N GLN A 198 -20.65 10.32 -1.17
CA GLN A 198 -20.60 11.38 -2.17
C GLN A 198 -19.16 11.72 -2.52
N ILE A 199 -18.95 12.03 -3.79
CA ILE A 199 -17.67 12.48 -4.34
C ILE A 199 -17.80 13.91 -4.90
N ARG A 200 -16.69 14.64 -4.91
CA ARG A 200 -16.58 15.98 -5.49
C ARG A 200 -15.78 15.91 -6.79
N VAL A 201 -16.42 16.31 -7.89
CA VAL A 201 -15.78 16.49 -9.21
C VAL A 201 -15.89 17.97 -9.58
N GLY A 202 -14.75 18.67 -9.63
CA GLY A 202 -14.73 20.13 -9.75
C GLY A 202 -15.35 20.80 -8.52
N ASN A 203 -16.39 21.62 -8.74
CA ASN A 203 -17.14 22.29 -7.66
C ASN A 203 -18.47 21.59 -7.32
N THR A 204 -18.72 20.39 -7.87
CA THR A 204 -20.00 19.70 -7.74
C THR A 204 -19.86 18.43 -6.90
N TRP A 205 -20.78 18.24 -5.95
CA TRP A 205 -20.93 17.01 -5.19
C TRP A 205 -21.99 16.13 -5.83
N GLY A 206 -21.75 14.82 -5.88
CA GLY A 206 -22.71 13.85 -6.40
C GLY A 206 -22.51 12.46 -5.84
N SER A 207 -23.50 11.61 -6.08
CA SER A 207 -23.50 10.23 -5.63
C SER A 207 -22.73 9.32 -6.57
N VAL A 208 -22.31 8.18 -6.02
CA VAL A 208 -21.69 7.08 -6.75
C VAL A 208 -22.79 6.05 -7.06
N CYS A 209 -22.82 5.54 -8.29
CA CYS A 209 -23.72 4.45 -8.65
C CYS A 209 -23.32 3.18 -7.87
N ASN A 210 -24.31 2.46 -7.34
CA ASN A 210 -24.07 1.20 -6.64
C ASN A 210 -23.85 0.01 -7.59
N TYR A 211 -24.05 0.19 -8.90
CA TYR A 211 -23.87 -0.86 -9.88
C TYR A 211 -22.37 -1.18 -10.03
N GLY A 212 -21.96 -2.35 -9.58
CA GLY A 212 -20.55 -2.75 -9.56
C GLY A 212 -19.72 -2.13 -8.44
N PHE A 213 -20.33 -1.37 -7.51
CA PHE A 213 -19.66 -0.84 -6.33
C PHE A 213 -19.41 -1.97 -5.33
N ASP A 214 -18.15 -2.23 -5.01
CA ASP A 214 -17.75 -3.35 -4.16
C ASP A 214 -17.04 -2.93 -2.86
N ILE A 215 -16.62 -3.93 -2.08
CA ILE A 215 -15.93 -3.73 -0.81
C ILE A 215 -14.59 -2.99 -0.98
N GLN A 216 -13.92 -3.12 -2.12
CA GLN A 216 -12.66 -2.45 -2.42
C GLN A 216 -12.91 -0.96 -2.67
N ASP A 217 -13.98 -0.61 -3.38
CA ASP A 217 -14.40 0.78 -3.58
C ASP A 217 -14.73 1.46 -2.25
N ALA A 218 -15.46 0.75 -1.38
CA ALA A 218 -15.75 1.21 -0.03
C ALA A 218 -14.47 1.41 0.80
N ALA A 219 -13.50 0.51 0.66
CA ALA A 219 -12.20 0.62 1.34
C ALA A 219 -11.44 1.88 0.90
N VAL A 220 -11.46 2.20 -0.40
CA VAL A 220 -10.84 3.42 -0.95
C VAL A 220 -11.54 4.67 -0.43
N ALA A 221 -12.87 4.69 -0.40
CA ALA A 221 -13.65 5.80 0.14
C ALA A 221 -13.38 6.04 1.63
N CYS A 222 -13.45 5.00 2.46
CA CYS A 222 -13.10 5.08 3.88
C CYS A 222 -11.69 5.61 4.06
N ARG A 223 -10.74 5.10 3.29
CA ARG A 223 -9.34 5.52 3.32
C ARG A 223 -9.18 7.01 2.99
N GLN A 224 -9.87 7.53 1.98
CA GLN A 224 -9.81 8.94 1.59
C GLN A 224 -10.36 9.89 2.67
N MET A 225 -11.23 9.37 3.55
CA MET A 225 -11.76 10.11 4.70
C MET A 225 -10.96 9.86 6.00
N GLY A 226 -9.85 9.10 5.94
CA GLY A 226 -9.06 8.73 7.12
C GLY A 226 -9.76 7.70 8.03
N LEU A 227 -10.70 6.94 7.48
CA LEU A 227 -11.43 5.87 8.17
C LEU A 227 -10.88 4.50 7.77
N VAL A 228 -11.10 3.51 8.63
CA VAL A 228 -10.82 2.09 8.36
C VAL A 228 -12.13 1.39 8.04
N LEU A 229 -12.18 0.68 6.91
CA LEU A 229 -13.35 -0.11 6.52
C LEU A 229 -13.53 -1.31 7.45
N HIS A 230 -14.77 -1.55 7.88
CA HIS A 230 -15.12 -2.80 8.54
C HIS A 230 -15.67 -3.81 7.50
N PRO A 231 -15.06 -4.99 7.32
CA PRO A 231 -15.41 -5.92 6.23
C PRO A 231 -16.86 -6.42 6.21
N HIS A 232 -17.55 -6.35 7.35
CA HIS A 232 -18.94 -6.79 7.47
C HIS A 232 -19.96 -5.64 7.51
N ASN A 233 -19.51 -4.37 7.56
CA ASN A 233 -20.40 -3.21 7.75
C ASN A 233 -20.12 -2.12 6.70
N TRP A 234 -19.70 -2.52 5.50
CA TRP A 234 -19.37 -1.59 4.42
C TRP A 234 -20.58 -1.21 3.56
N LEU A 235 -21.57 -2.10 3.46
CA LEU A 235 -22.77 -1.92 2.67
C LEU A 235 -23.95 -1.60 3.60
N LEU A 236 -24.58 -0.45 3.38
CA LEU A 236 -25.87 -0.13 3.99
C LEU A 236 -26.97 -0.68 3.09
N GLU A 237 -27.96 -1.34 3.68
CA GLU A 237 -29.12 -1.81 2.93
C GLU A 237 -29.92 -0.63 2.36
N SER A 238 -30.68 -0.87 1.28
CA SER A 238 -31.44 0.19 0.60
C SER A 238 -32.43 0.94 1.50
N PHE A 239 -32.92 0.31 2.57
CA PHE A 239 -33.79 0.93 3.59
C PHE A 239 -33.02 1.73 4.66
N GLU A 240 -31.72 1.50 4.79
CA GLU A 240 -30.80 2.19 5.72
C GLU A 240 -30.11 3.38 5.04
N THR A 241 -30.02 3.36 3.70
CA THR A 241 -29.53 4.49 2.93
C THR A 241 -30.53 5.64 2.97
N PRO A 242 -30.13 6.85 3.40
CA PRO A 242 -30.98 8.04 3.32
C PRO A 242 -31.39 8.25 1.86
N GLN A 243 -32.63 8.65 1.60
CA GLN A 243 -33.06 8.94 0.22
C GLN A 243 -32.18 10.05 -0.38
N ALA A 244 -31.75 9.84 -1.63
CA ALA A 244 -31.10 10.89 -2.41
C ALA A 244 -32.13 12.00 -2.67
N SER A 245 -31.69 13.26 -2.64
CA SER A 245 -32.60 14.34 -3.06
C SER A 245 -32.94 14.17 -4.55
N PRO A 246 -34.14 14.54 -5.02
CA PRO A 246 -34.53 14.41 -6.43
C PRO A 246 -33.60 15.14 -7.41
N SER A 247 -32.79 16.08 -6.92
CA SER A 247 -31.82 16.87 -7.66
C SER A 247 -30.36 16.37 -7.53
N GLU A 248 -30.13 15.22 -6.92
CA GLU A 248 -28.78 14.69 -6.68
C GLU A 248 -28.24 14.01 -7.95
N GLN A 249 -27.16 14.55 -8.50
CA GLN A 249 -26.52 14.00 -9.70
C GLN A 249 -25.66 12.79 -9.33
N ILE A 250 -25.78 11.72 -10.13
CA ILE A 250 -24.83 10.60 -10.13
C ILE A 250 -23.63 11.03 -10.97
N LEU A 251 -22.48 11.23 -10.32
CA LEU A 251 -21.26 11.71 -10.99
C LEU A 251 -20.33 10.58 -11.42
N MET A 252 -20.49 9.39 -10.84
CA MET A 252 -19.73 8.19 -11.20
C MET A 252 -20.73 7.06 -11.46
N ARG A 253 -20.68 6.48 -12.65
CA ARG A 253 -21.51 5.35 -13.10
C ARG A 253 -20.66 4.11 -13.27
#